data_AF-A0A2P2MC55-F1
#
_entry.id   AF-A0A2P2MC55-F1
#
_cell.length_a   1.000
_cell.length_b   1.000
_cell.length_c   1.000
_cell.angle_alpha   90.00
_cell.angle_beta   90.00
_cell.angle_gamma   90.00
#
_symmetry.space_group_name_H-M   'P 1'
#
loop_
_entity.id
_entity.type
_entity.pdbx_description
1 polymer ?
#
loop_
_entity_poly.entity_id
_entity_poly.type
_entity_poly.pdbx_seq_one_letter_code
_entity_poly.pdbx_strand_id
1 'polypeptide(L)'
;MSLPPIECLYVTEDPLREWKAGNPSFRVAEPVPPLRFVFELCWTMVRGELPFQKCKGTLDSVEFTERVSDEELGSTFADIVAQMAQDLSMPGDYRGRLIKLAKWLVESKLVPLRIFQERCEEEFLWEAEMIKIKAQDLKGKEVRVNTRLLYQQTKFNLLREESEGYAKLVS
;
A
#
# COMPACT_ATOMS: atom_id res chain seq x y z
N MET A 1 9.62 -19.25 -11.26
CA MET A 1 8.97 -18.60 -12.42
C MET A 1 9.20 -17.11 -12.23
N SER A 2 10.15 -16.51 -12.93
CA SER A 2 10.33 -15.05 -12.89
C SER A 2 9.15 -14.41 -13.60
N LEU A 3 8.56 -13.38 -12.99
CA LEU A 3 7.57 -12.53 -13.65
C LEU A 3 8.13 -12.07 -15.01
N PRO A 4 7.31 -12.03 -16.08
CA PRO A 4 7.76 -11.54 -17.37
C PRO A 4 8.35 -10.12 -17.17
N PRO A 5 9.49 -9.81 -17.81
CA PRO A 5 10.11 -8.52 -17.65
C PRO A 5 9.13 -7.44 -18.11
N ILE A 6 8.82 -6.52 -17.22
CA ILE A 6 8.05 -5.33 -17.55
C ILE A 6 8.90 -4.51 -18.51
N GLU A 7 8.38 -4.23 -19.69
CA GLU A 7 8.98 -3.29 -20.62
C GLU A 7 8.76 -1.87 -20.06
N CYS A 8 9.81 -1.28 -19.49
CA CYS A 8 9.77 0.09 -19.02
C CYS A 8 9.82 1.04 -20.22
N LEU A 9 8.80 1.89 -20.36
CA LEU A 9 8.70 2.86 -21.43
C LEU A 9 9.39 4.18 -21.06
N TYR A 10 9.39 4.53 -19.77
CA TYR A 10 9.87 5.82 -19.28
C TYR A 10 11.06 5.68 -18.34
N VAL A 11 11.11 4.60 -17.54
CA VAL A 11 12.26 4.25 -16.69
C VAL A 11 13.21 3.33 -17.48
N THR A 12 13.72 3.83 -18.60
CA THR A 12 14.68 3.11 -19.45
C THR A 12 16.11 3.20 -18.87
N GLU A 13 17.04 2.45 -19.46
CA GLU A 13 18.43 2.36 -18.96
C GLU A 13 19.16 3.71 -18.93
N ASP A 14 18.90 4.61 -19.90
CA ASP A 14 19.58 5.91 -19.99
C ASP A 14 19.17 6.87 -18.86
N PRO A 15 17.87 7.19 -18.64
CA PRO A 15 17.44 7.95 -17.45
C PRO A 15 17.86 7.30 -16.14
N LEU A 16 17.79 5.97 -16.06
CA LEU A 16 18.17 5.22 -14.87
C LEU A 16 19.65 5.43 -14.51
N ARG A 17 20.54 5.48 -15.52
CA ARG A 17 21.96 5.75 -15.33
C ARG A 17 22.21 7.16 -14.81
N GLU A 18 21.50 8.16 -15.33
CA GLU A 18 21.58 9.56 -14.88
C GLU A 18 21.09 9.73 -13.43
N TRP A 19 19.97 9.09 -13.05
CA TRP A 19 19.47 9.12 -11.67
C TRP A 19 20.40 8.42 -10.68
N LYS A 20 21.02 7.30 -11.09
CA LYS A 20 22.08 6.63 -10.31
C LYS A 20 23.29 7.52 -10.11
N ALA A 21 23.74 8.20 -11.16
CA ALA A 21 24.82 9.18 -11.10
C ALA A 21 24.48 10.40 -10.23
N GLY A 22 23.18 10.67 -10.02
CA GLY A 22 22.71 11.76 -9.20
C GLY A 22 22.86 13.12 -9.87
N ASN A 23 22.77 13.15 -11.20
CA ASN A 23 22.82 14.38 -11.98
C ASN A 23 21.59 15.26 -11.68
N PRO A 24 21.73 16.42 -10.99
CA PRO A 24 20.59 17.25 -10.62
C PRO A 24 20.02 18.05 -11.79
N SER A 25 20.76 18.17 -12.90
CA SER A 25 20.33 18.87 -14.11
C SER A 25 19.59 17.98 -15.11
N PHE A 26 19.57 16.67 -14.87
CA PHE A 26 18.88 15.74 -15.74
C PHE A 26 17.36 15.98 -15.69
N ARG A 27 16.73 16.01 -16.86
CA ARG A 27 15.30 16.11 -17.05
C ARG A 27 14.87 15.14 -18.14
N VAL A 28 13.75 14.45 -17.93
CA VAL A 28 13.14 13.63 -18.98
C VAL A 28 12.52 14.56 -20.02
N ALA A 29 12.81 14.31 -21.30
CA ALA A 29 12.49 15.24 -22.38
C ALA A 29 11.00 15.32 -22.74
N GLU A 30 10.27 14.22 -22.57
CA GLU A 30 8.85 14.14 -22.91
C GLU A 30 7.99 14.02 -21.65
N PRO A 31 6.81 14.69 -21.60
CA PRO A 31 5.87 14.52 -20.52
C PRO A 31 5.39 13.07 -20.41
N VAL A 32 5.31 12.53 -19.20
CA VAL A 32 4.94 11.13 -18.97
C VAL A 32 3.61 10.98 -18.22
N PRO A 33 2.85 9.90 -18.45
CA PRO A 33 1.67 9.59 -17.65
C PRO A 33 2.06 9.22 -16.20
N PRO A 34 1.45 9.86 -15.18
CA PRO A 34 1.87 9.71 -13.79
C PRO A 34 1.73 8.27 -13.27
N LEU A 35 0.59 7.63 -13.51
CA LEU A 35 0.34 6.25 -13.07
C LEU A 35 1.39 5.27 -13.63
N ARG A 36 1.65 5.34 -14.93
CA ARG A 36 2.59 4.42 -15.59
C ARG A 36 4.02 4.67 -15.13
N PHE A 37 4.42 5.94 -15.02
CA PHE A 37 5.74 6.31 -14.56
C PHE A 37 6.00 5.86 -13.11
N VAL A 38 5.07 6.14 -12.19
CA VAL A 38 5.20 5.74 -10.78
C VAL A 38 5.24 4.22 -10.65
N PHE A 39 4.48 3.49 -11.47
CA PHE A 39 4.52 2.03 -11.49
C PHE A 39 5.89 1.50 -11.90
N GLU A 40 6.45 1.99 -13.01
CA GLU A 40 7.78 1.62 -13.46
C GLU A 40 8.85 1.98 -12.42
N LEU A 41 8.75 3.17 -11.81
CA LEU A 41 9.66 3.61 -10.75
C LEU A 41 9.63 2.67 -9.54
N CYS A 42 8.44 2.32 -9.03
CA CYS A 42 8.28 1.34 -7.96
C CYS A 42 8.88 -0.02 -8.34
N TRP A 43 8.62 -0.48 -9.57
CA TRP A 43 9.15 -1.75 -10.06
C TRP A 43 10.69 -1.77 -10.10
N THR A 44 11.32 -0.73 -10.66
CA THR A 44 12.78 -0.57 -10.71
C THR A 44 13.41 -0.54 -9.31
N MET A 45 12.75 0.14 -8.36
CA MET A 45 13.18 0.16 -6.94
C MET A 45 13.07 -1.23 -6.29
N VAL A 46 11.98 -1.97 -6.54
CA VAL A 46 11.78 -3.34 -6.04
C VAL A 46 12.77 -4.34 -6.66
N ARG A 47 13.14 -4.15 -7.93
CA ARG A 47 14.23 -4.90 -8.57
C ARG A 47 15.61 -4.58 -8.00
N GLY A 48 15.73 -3.50 -7.23
CA GLY A 48 16.98 -3.06 -6.61
C GLY A 48 17.88 -2.31 -7.59
N GLU A 49 17.32 -1.84 -8.70
CA GLU A 49 18.06 -1.12 -9.72
C GLU A 49 18.20 0.36 -9.37
N LEU A 50 17.26 0.94 -8.61
CA LEU A 50 17.35 2.32 -8.14
C LEU A 50 17.24 2.39 -6.60
N PRO A 51 18.16 3.10 -5.89
CA PRO A 51 18.03 3.33 -4.46
C PRO A 51 16.81 4.20 -4.13
N PHE A 52 16.09 3.89 -3.04
CA PHE A 52 14.87 4.61 -2.67
C PHE A 52 15.11 6.11 -2.43
N GLN A 53 16.28 6.50 -1.91
CA GLN A 53 16.62 7.90 -1.67
C GLN A 53 16.64 8.76 -2.95
N LYS A 54 16.76 8.14 -4.13
CA LYS A 54 16.72 8.85 -5.42
C LYS A 54 15.31 9.11 -5.92
N CYS A 55 14.28 8.47 -5.36
CA CYS A 55 12.89 8.56 -5.82
C CYS A 55 12.40 10.01 -5.94
N LYS A 56 12.62 10.85 -4.92
CA LYS A 56 12.21 12.27 -4.98
C LYS A 56 12.91 13.03 -6.11
N GLY A 57 14.23 12.87 -6.26
CA GLY A 57 14.97 13.51 -7.35
C GLY A 57 14.55 13.01 -8.73
N THR A 58 14.15 11.74 -8.83
CA THR A 58 13.56 11.18 -10.05
C THR A 58 12.21 11.82 -10.35
N LEU A 59 11.30 11.92 -9.37
CA LEU A 59 10.01 12.61 -9.54
C LEU A 59 10.20 14.08 -9.94
N ASP A 60 11.14 14.79 -9.31
CA ASP A 60 11.44 16.20 -9.61
C ASP A 60 12.03 16.39 -11.02
N SER A 61 12.57 15.33 -11.64
CA SER A 61 13.19 15.35 -12.97
C SER A 61 12.22 15.13 -14.14
N VAL A 62 10.95 14.90 -13.84
CA VAL A 62 9.94 14.48 -14.81
C VAL A 62 8.81 15.48 -14.83
N GLU A 63 8.33 15.81 -16.04
CA GLU A 63 7.09 16.55 -16.23
C GLU A 63 5.96 15.55 -16.49
N PHE A 64 4.83 15.69 -15.79
CA PHE A 64 3.68 14.83 -16.00
C PHE A 64 2.75 15.41 -17.06
N THR A 65 2.09 14.53 -17.83
CA THR A 65 1.08 14.93 -18.84
C THR A 65 -0.09 15.69 -18.25
N GLU A 66 -0.38 15.47 -16.96
CA GLU A 66 -1.46 16.09 -16.21
C GLU A 66 -0.87 16.74 -14.94
N ARG A 67 -1.52 17.80 -14.44
CA ARG A 67 -1.13 18.38 -13.15
C ARG A 67 -1.55 17.43 -12.04
N VAL A 68 -0.58 16.87 -11.34
CA VAL A 68 -0.80 15.97 -10.21
C VAL A 68 -0.28 16.64 -8.95
N SER A 69 -1.12 16.69 -7.92
CA SER A 69 -0.71 17.14 -6.59
C SER A 69 0.14 16.08 -5.88
N ASP A 70 0.90 16.50 -4.87
CA ASP A 70 1.69 15.58 -4.05
C ASP A 70 0.80 14.52 -3.35
N GLU A 71 -0.43 14.89 -2.98
CA GLU A 71 -1.40 13.98 -2.37
C GLU A 71 -1.89 12.91 -3.35
N GLU A 72 -2.16 13.28 -4.61
CA GLU A 72 -2.55 12.36 -5.67
C GLU A 72 -1.39 11.44 -6.07
N LEU A 73 -0.16 11.95 -6.11
CA LEU A 73 1.03 11.12 -6.31
C LEU A 73 1.20 10.12 -5.16
N GLY A 74 1.08 10.58 -3.91
CA GLY A 74 1.14 9.72 -2.72
C GLY A 74 0.06 8.63 -2.74
N SER A 75 -1.16 8.98 -3.15
CA SER A 75 -2.24 8.03 -3.39
C SER A 75 -1.87 7.01 -4.47
N THR A 76 -1.31 7.46 -5.60
CA THR A 76 -0.89 6.59 -6.70
C THR A 76 0.19 5.60 -6.26
N PHE A 77 1.18 6.06 -5.49
CA PHE A 77 2.18 5.19 -4.88
C PHE A 77 1.55 4.11 -4.00
N ALA A 78 0.59 4.49 -3.15
CA ALA A 78 -0.08 3.55 -2.27
C ALA A 78 -0.87 2.48 -3.05
N ASP A 79 -1.59 2.88 -4.10
CA ASP A 79 -2.34 1.95 -4.95
C ASP A 79 -1.43 0.94 -5.65
N ILE A 80 -0.31 1.42 -6.20
CA ILE A 80 0.67 0.57 -6.87
C ILE A 80 1.31 -0.42 -5.89
N VAL A 81 1.75 0.06 -4.72
CA VAL A 81 2.35 -0.81 -3.71
C VAL A 81 1.35 -1.85 -3.19
N ALA A 82 0.09 -1.45 -2.96
CA ALA A 82 -0.98 -2.37 -2.57
C ALA A 82 -1.23 -3.44 -3.65
N GLN A 83 -1.29 -3.03 -4.93
CA GLN A 83 -1.44 -3.96 -6.06
C GLN A 83 -0.24 -4.91 -6.18
N MET A 84 0.98 -4.41 -6.00
CA MET A 84 2.19 -5.25 -6.02
C MET A 84 2.24 -6.23 -4.85
N ALA A 85 1.74 -5.84 -3.68
CA ALA A 85 1.73 -6.69 -2.48
C ALA A 85 0.82 -7.92 -2.62
N GLN A 86 -0.21 -7.83 -3.46
CA GLN A 86 -1.12 -8.94 -3.78
C GLN A 86 -0.47 -10.03 -4.63
N ASP A 87 0.68 -9.77 -5.27
CA ASP A 87 1.36 -10.78 -6.07
C ASP A 87 2.09 -11.80 -5.19
N LEU A 88 1.41 -12.92 -4.92
CA LEU A 88 1.94 -14.06 -4.17
C LEU A 88 3.05 -14.82 -4.92
N SER A 89 3.22 -14.58 -6.22
CA SER A 89 4.28 -15.21 -7.02
C SER A 89 5.61 -14.42 -6.97
N MET A 90 5.60 -13.24 -6.35
CA MET A 90 6.77 -12.38 -6.24
C MET A 90 7.90 -13.07 -5.46
N PRO A 91 9.13 -13.14 -6.01
CA PRO A 91 10.29 -13.67 -5.30
C PRO A 91 10.53 -12.97 -3.95
N GLY A 92 10.99 -13.73 -2.95
CA GLY A 92 11.18 -13.23 -1.58
C GLY A 92 12.09 -12.00 -1.48
N ASP A 93 13.13 -11.91 -2.31
CA ASP A 93 14.00 -10.72 -2.35
C ASP A 93 13.26 -9.47 -2.82
N TYR A 94 12.38 -9.61 -3.81
CA TYR A 94 11.56 -8.51 -4.33
C TYR A 94 10.48 -8.13 -3.32
N ARG A 95 9.81 -9.11 -2.71
CA ARG A 95 8.85 -8.85 -1.62
C ARG A 95 9.50 -8.13 -0.45
N GLY A 96 10.70 -8.55 -0.05
CA GLY A 96 11.48 -7.89 1.00
C GLY A 96 11.84 -6.43 0.64
N ARG A 97 12.13 -6.13 -0.63
CA ARG A 97 12.36 -4.74 -1.07
C ARG A 97 11.07 -3.94 -1.19
N LEU A 98 9.95 -4.54 -1.57
CA LEU A 98 8.64 -3.90 -1.58
C LEU A 98 8.23 -3.45 -0.17
N ILE A 99 8.44 -4.30 0.83
CA ILE A 99 8.21 -3.94 2.24
C ILE A 99 9.08 -2.73 2.64
N LYS A 100 10.38 -2.76 2.31
CA LYS A 100 11.29 -1.64 2.60
C LYS A 100 10.89 -0.36 1.86
N LEU A 101 10.43 -0.47 0.62
CA LEU A 101 9.93 0.66 -0.16
C LEU A 101 8.71 1.28 0.52
N ALA A 102 7.73 0.48 0.95
CA ALA A 102 6.54 0.97 1.64
C ALA A 102 6.91 1.73 2.93
N LYS A 103 7.83 1.18 3.74
CA LYS A 103 8.34 1.85 4.95
C LYS A 103 9.02 3.19 4.60
N TRP A 104 9.89 3.18 3.59
CA TRP A 104 10.58 4.39 3.14
C TRP A 104 9.62 5.47 2.61
N LEU A 105 8.55 5.10 1.91
CA LEU A 105 7.53 6.04 1.42
C LEU A 105 6.79 6.75 2.58
N VAL A 106 6.55 6.04 3.68
CA VAL A 106 5.98 6.64 4.90
C VAL A 106 6.99 7.54 5.60
N GLU A 107 8.23 7.06 5.78
CA GLU A 107 9.30 7.82 6.45
C GLU A 107 9.65 9.12 5.70
N SER A 108 9.65 9.08 4.37
CA SER A 108 9.90 10.24 3.50
C SER A 108 8.72 11.21 3.39
N LYS A 109 7.56 10.87 3.99
CA LYS A 109 6.30 11.62 3.94
C LYS A 109 5.70 11.75 2.53
N LEU A 110 6.15 10.94 1.57
CA LEU A 110 5.54 10.86 0.24
C LEU A 110 4.17 10.20 0.30
N VAL A 111 3.99 9.24 1.22
CA VAL A 111 2.70 8.56 1.42
C VAL A 111 2.35 8.62 2.91
N PRO A 112 1.23 9.24 3.30
CA PRO A 112 0.74 9.17 4.67
C PRO A 112 0.45 7.72 5.07
N LEU A 113 0.89 7.31 6.28
CA LEU A 113 0.68 5.95 6.82
C LEU A 113 -0.79 5.50 6.71
N ARG A 114 -1.72 6.41 6.94
CA ARG A 114 -3.16 6.14 6.88
C ARG A 114 -3.61 5.59 5.53
N ILE A 115 -3.04 6.06 4.41
CA ILE A 115 -3.44 5.60 3.08
C ILE A 115 -3.06 4.12 2.89
N PHE A 116 -1.89 3.71 3.37
CA PHE A 116 -1.51 2.29 3.36
C PHE A 116 -2.44 1.45 4.23
N GLN A 117 -2.80 1.93 5.42
CA GLN A 117 -3.72 1.22 6.32
C GLN A 117 -5.12 1.02 5.72
N GLU A 118 -5.57 1.93 4.85
CA GLU A 118 -6.86 1.86 4.19
C GLU A 118 -6.87 0.93 2.96
N ARG A 119 -5.71 0.64 2.36
CA ARG A 119 -5.62 -0.01 1.03
C ARG A 119 -4.86 -1.34 1.00
N CYS A 120 -3.89 -1.54 1.89
CA CYS A 120 -3.12 -2.77 1.94
C CYS A 120 -3.78 -3.83 2.82
N GLU A 121 -3.55 -5.10 2.48
CA GLU A 121 -3.99 -6.25 3.26
C GLU A 121 -3.26 -6.35 4.61
N GLU A 122 -3.91 -6.96 5.60
CA GLU A 122 -3.41 -7.04 6.97
C GLU A 122 -2.07 -7.78 7.08
N GLU A 123 -1.83 -8.77 6.22
CA GLU A 123 -0.57 -9.52 6.20
C GLU A 123 0.60 -8.62 5.80
N PHE A 124 0.44 -7.86 4.71
CA PHE A 124 1.45 -6.91 4.25
C PHE A 124 1.67 -5.76 5.24
N LEU A 125 0.58 -5.20 5.81
CA LEU A 125 0.68 -4.15 6.82
C LEU A 125 1.44 -4.61 8.06
N TRP A 126 1.25 -5.87 8.47
CA TRP A 126 1.98 -6.46 9.58
C TRP A 126 3.46 -6.69 9.24
N GLU A 127 3.76 -7.24 8.05
CA GLU A 127 5.12 -7.43 7.54
C GLU A 127 5.90 -6.09 7.46
N ALA A 128 5.22 -5.01 7.08
CA ALA A 128 5.79 -3.66 7.01
C ALA A 128 5.82 -2.91 8.35
N GLU A 129 5.39 -3.54 9.45
CA GLU A 129 5.30 -2.95 10.79
C GLU A 129 4.38 -1.70 10.86
N MET A 130 3.41 -1.60 9.95
CA MET A 130 2.44 -0.51 9.88
C MET A 130 1.22 -0.72 10.79
N ILE A 131 1.04 -1.94 11.29
CA ILE A 131 0.06 -2.32 12.32
C ILE A 131 0.72 -3.17 13.41
N LYS A 132 0.20 -3.08 14.64
CA LYS A 132 0.75 -3.81 15.81
C LYS A 132 0.11 -5.18 16.05
N ILE A 133 -1.08 -5.40 15.51
CA ILE A 133 -1.84 -6.64 15.68
C ILE A 133 -1.41 -7.59 14.56
N LYS A 134 -1.17 -8.87 14.90
CA LYS A 134 -0.89 -9.89 13.87
C LYS A 134 -2.11 -10.07 12.97
N ALA A 135 -1.88 -10.24 11.67
CA ALA A 135 -2.93 -10.47 10.67
C ALA A 135 -3.94 -11.57 11.09
N GLN A 136 -3.44 -12.72 11.59
CA GLN A 136 -4.27 -13.83 12.06
C GLN A 136 -5.17 -13.46 13.25
N ASP A 137 -4.68 -12.63 14.19
CA ASP A 137 -5.46 -12.18 15.33
C ASP A 137 -6.57 -11.21 14.91
N LEU A 138 -6.30 -10.38 13.90
CA LEU A 138 -7.29 -9.48 13.32
C LEU A 138 -8.41 -10.27 12.64
N LYS A 139 -8.04 -11.24 11.80
CA LYS A 139 -8.99 -12.15 11.13
C LYS A 139 -9.84 -12.94 12.12
N GLY A 140 -9.23 -13.42 13.22
CA GLY A 140 -9.96 -14.09 14.30
C GLY A 140 -10.97 -13.19 15.01
N LYS A 141 -10.65 -11.90 15.21
CA LYS A 141 -11.60 -10.91 15.76
C LYS A 141 -12.74 -10.63 14.79
N GLU A 142 -12.43 -10.48 13.50
CA GLU A 142 -13.44 -10.28 12.45
C GLU A 142 -14.43 -11.45 12.39
N VAL A 143 -13.93 -12.68 12.31
CA VAL A 143 -14.78 -13.89 12.31
C VAL A 143 -15.67 -13.92 13.54
N ARG A 144 -15.13 -13.61 14.73
CA ARG A 144 -15.90 -13.56 15.98
C ARG A 144 -17.01 -12.51 15.94
N VAL A 145 -16.73 -11.31 15.45
CA VAL A 145 -17.72 -10.23 15.32
C VAL A 145 -18.79 -10.58 14.31
N ASN A 146 -18.41 -11.06 13.11
CA ASN A 146 -19.35 -11.45 12.05
C ASN A 146 -20.25 -12.61 12.50
N THR A 147 -19.66 -13.61 13.17
CA THR A 147 -20.42 -14.73 13.72
C THR A 147 -21.38 -14.26 14.81
N ARG A 148 -20.93 -13.35 15.67
CA ARG A 148 -21.79 -12.75 16.70
C ARG A 148 -22.96 -11.99 16.09
N LEU A 149 -22.72 -11.15 15.08
CA LEU A 149 -23.76 -10.37 14.40
C LEU A 149 -24.79 -11.27 13.69
N LEU A 150 -24.34 -12.34 13.04
CA LEU A 150 -25.21 -13.19 12.23
C LEU A 150 -25.97 -14.24 13.05
N TYR A 151 -25.34 -14.79 14.09
CA TYR A 151 -25.87 -15.96 14.81
C TYR A 151 -26.27 -15.68 16.25
N GLN A 152 -25.91 -14.54 16.85
CA GLN A 152 -26.59 -14.15 18.08
C GLN A 152 -27.94 -13.55 17.74
N GLN A 153 -29.00 -14.27 18.10
CA GLN A 153 -30.29 -13.65 18.30
C GLN A 153 -30.13 -12.57 19.37
N THR A 154 -30.54 -11.34 19.07
CA THR A 154 -30.77 -10.30 20.08
C THR A 154 -31.99 -10.71 20.90
N LYS A 155 -31.78 -11.65 21.83
CA LYS A 155 -32.77 -12.11 22.78
C LYS A 155 -32.27 -11.75 24.18
N PHE A 156 -32.97 -10.82 24.81
CA PHE A 156 -32.74 -10.42 26.19
C PHE A 156 -33.24 -11.54 27.10
N ASN A 157 -32.34 -12.45 27.47
CA ASN A 157 -32.69 -13.63 28.26
C ASN A 157 -32.57 -13.37 29.77
N LEU A 158 -32.00 -12.23 30.16
CA LEU A 158 -31.84 -11.85 31.55
C LEU A 158 -32.93 -10.85 31.94
N LEU A 159 -33.57 -11.10 33.09
CA LEU A 159 -34.63 -10.24 33.66
C LEU A 159 -34.23 -8.76 33.81
N ARG A 160 -32.93 -8.49 33.88
CA ARG A 160 -32.38 -7.14 34.04
C ARG A 160 -32.24 -6.39 32.70
N GLU A 161 -32.30 -7.08 31.58
CA GLU A 161 -32.10 -6.50 30.24
C GLU A 161 -33.40 -5.92 29.66
N GLU A 162 -34.57 -6.47 30.02
CA GLU A 162 -35.90 -5.90 29.74
C GLU A 162 -36.84 -6.08 30.94
N SER A 163 -36.63 -5.32 32.02
CA SER A 163 -37.51 -5.39 33.21
C SER A 163 -38.99 -5.12 32.88
N GLU A 164 -39.28 -4.30 31.86
CA GLU A 164 -40.65 -4.02 31.40
C GLU A 164 -41.29 -5.17 30.60
N GLY A 165 -40.53 -5.86 29.76
CA GLY A 165 -41.02 -6.97 28.95
C GLY A 165 -41.40 -8.18 29.80
N TYR A 166 -40.55 -8.50 30.79
CA TYR A 166 -40.82 -9.57 31.75
C TYR A 166 -41.93 -9.21 32.75
N ALA A 167 -42.04 -7.95 33.19
CA ALA A 167 -43.09 -7.52 34.10
C ALA A 167 -44.51 -7.69 33.51
N LYS A 168 -44.67 -7.45 32.20
CA LYS A 168 -45.95 -7.62 31.48
C LYS A 168 -46.37 -9.08 31.27
N LEU A 169 -45.45 -10.04 31.40
CA LEU A 169 -45.74 -11.48 31.27
C LEU A 169 -46.18 -12.13 32.59
N VAL A 170 -45.87 -11.50 33.72
CA VAL A 170 -46.19 -12.01 35.07
C VAL A 170 -47.43 -11.32 35.67
N SER A 171 -47.88 -10.20 35.08
CA SER A 171 -49.12 -9.47 35.42
C SER A 171 -50.34 -10.03 34.72
#